data_AF-K9YY77-F1
#
_entry.id   AF-K9YY77-F1
#
_cell.length_a   1.000
_cell.length_b   1.000
_cell.length_c   1.000
_cell.angle_alpha   90.00
_cell.angle_beta   90.00
_cell.angle_gamma   90.00
#
_symmetry.space_group_name_H-M   'P 1'
#
loop_
_entity.id
_entity.type
_entity.pdbx_description
1 polymer ?
#
loop_
_entity_poly.entity_id
_entity_poly.type
_entity_poly.pdbx_seq_one_letter_code
_entity_poly.pdbx_strand_id
1 'polypeptide(L)'
;MIRNGQPYLPIHYMHSPLLTNSRQSAINIIQRNSALINPFKEGDYLTPAGLHVLIEKLCIENPKKAIGYRAAIAIISSELANNPNLIVATLQGAANKQESVHKTMREIQNDAKYCLLSNVEFNKNNPCDIHHIEGQSEAPEFADDPKNLIPLTSTIHRAYHSWVNENELDISRATLKFFAKISGYRTDLI
;
A
#
# COMPACT_ATOMS: atom_id res chain seq x y z
N MET A 1 3.63 -17.44 -11.79
CA MET A 1 4.13 -16.59 -12.89
C MET A 1 4.72 -15.33 -12.29
N ILE A 2 5.72 -14.70 -12.91
CA ILE A 2 6.27 -13.41 -12.46
C ILE A 2 5.85 -12.34 -13.47
N ARG A 3 5.29 -11.22 -13.00
CA ARG A 3 5.00 -10.03 -13.81
C ARG A 3 5.36 -8.78 -13.02
N ASN A 4 5.99 -7.80 -13.67
CA ASN A 4 6.46 -6.56 -13.03
C ASN A 4 7.27 -6.79 -11.74
N GLY A 5 8.07 -7.87 -11.69
CA GLY A 5 8.81 -8.25 -10.49
C GLY A 5 7.94 -8.74 -9.33
N GLN A 6 6.68 -9.11 -9.54
CA GLN A 6 5.84 -9.67 -8.49
C GLN A 6 5.40 -11.11 -8.81
N PRO A 7 5.31 -11.97 -7.79
CA PRO A 7 4.77 -13.31 -7.96
C PRO A 7 3.25 -13.23 -8.11
N TYR A 8 2.74 -13.90 -9.13
CA TYR A 8 1.33 -14.02 -9.44
C TYR A 8 0.94 -15.49 -9.45
N LEU A 9 -0.09 -15.80 -8.67
CA LEU A 9 -0.68 -17.11 -8.56
C LEU A 9 -1.94 -17.16 -9.44
N PRO A 10 -2.04 -18.13 -10.35
CA PRO A 10 -3.21 -18.27 -11.22
C PRO A 10 -4.50 -18.58 -10.46
N ILE A 11 -5.55 -17.80 -10.73
CA ILE A 11 -6.87 -17.89 -10.08
C ILE A 11 -7.50 -19.29 -10.22
N HIS A 12 -7.30 -19.95 -11.35
CA HIS A 12 -7.87 -21.28 -11.62
C HIS A 12 -7.25 -22.41 -10.79
N TYR A 13 -6.10 -22.18 -10.13
CA TYR A 13 -5.50 -23.11 -9.17
C TYR A 13 -5.90 -22.81 -7.71
N MET A 14 -6.77 -21.83 -7.47
CA MET A 14 -7.20 -21.41 -6.13
C MET A 14 -8.24 -22.33 -5.47
N HIS A 15 -8.59 -23.44 -6.13
CA HIS A 15 -9.54 -24.41 -5.61
C HIS A 15 -9.12 -24.99 -4.26
N SER A 16 -7.88 -25.49 -4.15
CA SER A 16 -7.35 -26.08 -2.92
C SER A 16 -7.10 -25.03 -1.83
N PRO A 17 -6.50 -23.86 -2.13
CA PRO A 17 -6.36 -22.79 -1.14
C PRO A 17 -7.67 -22.26 -0.55
N LEU A 18 -8.72 -22.17 -1.37
CA LEU A 18 -10.02 -21.66 -0.95
C LEU A 18 -10.94 -22.75 -0.39
N LEU A 19 -10.41 -23.96 -0.15
CA LEU A 19 -11.15 -25.11 0.41
C LEU A 19 -12.50 -25.33 -0.29
N THR A 20 -12.51 -25.20 -1.61
CA THR A 20 -13.72 -25.37 -2.41
C THR A 20 -13.81 -26.79 -2.94
N ASN A 21 -14.96 -27.17 -3.50
CA ASN A 21 -15.19 -28.48 -4.13
C ASN A 21 -15.10 -28.44 -5.67
N SER A 22 -14.91 -27.25 -6.26
CA SER A 22 -14.68 -27.09 -7.69
C SER A 22 -13.89 -25.81 -8.01
N ARG A 23 -13.27 -25.77 -9.20
CA ARG A 23 -12.63 -24.55 -9.73
C ARG A 23 -13.63 -23.40 -9.91
N GLN A 24 -14.86 -23.71 -10.33
CA GLN A 24 -15.91 -22.71 -10.50
C GLN A 24 -16.31 -22.07 -9.17
N SER A 25 -16.38 -22.86 -8.09
CA SER A 25 -16.64 -22.33 -6.74
C SER A 25 -15.55 -21.37 -6.29
N ALA A 26 -14.27 -21.65 -6.58
CA ALA A 26 -13.16 -20.75 -6.28
C ALA A 26 -13.25 -19.44 -7.08
N ILE A 27 -13.56 -19.52 -8.38
CA ILE A 27 -13.80 -18.34 -9.23
C ILE A 27 -14.94 -17.50 -8.68
N ASN A 28 -16.05 -18.12 -8.26
CA ASN A 28 -17.19 -17.41 -7.70
C ASN A 28 -16.85 -16.68 -6.38
N ILE A 29 -16.03 -17.30 -5.51
CA ILE A 29 -15.56 -16.64 -4.28
C ILE A 29 -14.71 -15.40 -4.62
N ILE A 30 -13.81 -15.54 -5.59
CA ILE A 30 -12.94 -14.45 -6.06
C ILE A 30 -13.77 -13.32 -6.68
N GLN A 31 -14.75 -13.64 -7.52
CA GLN A 31 -15.65 -12.66 -8.13
C GLN A 31 -16.50 -11.94 -7.09
N ARG A 32 -17.04 -12.65 -6.09
CA ARG A 32 -17.82 -12.04 -5.00
C ARG A 32 -17.02 -11.07 -4.15
N ASN A 33 -15.70 -11.27 -4.08
CA ASN A 33 -14.78 -10.42 -3.33
C ASN A 33 -13.96 -9.48 -4.24
N SER A 34 -14.40 -9.25 -5.48
CA SER A 34 -13.63 -8.49 -6.48
C SER A 34 -13.17 -7.13 -5.98
N ALA A 35 -14.02 -6.39 -5.26
CA ALA A 35 -13.67 -5.09 -4.70
C ALA A 35 -12.45 -5.15 -3.76
N LEU A 36 -12.34 -6.22 -2.96
CA LEU A 36 -11.24 -6.45 -2.03
C LEU A 36 -9.95 -6.88 -2.74
N ILE A 37 -10.07 -7.66 -3.81
CA ILE A 37 -8.92 -8.32 -4.45
C ILE A 37 -8.42 -7.61 -5.72
N ASN A 38 -9.21 -6.71 -6.31
CA ASN A 38 -8.86 -6.01 -7.54
C ASN A 38 -7.51 -5.27 -7.47
N PRO A 39 -7.12 -4.62 -6.35
CA PRO A 39 -5.79 -4.01 -6.24
C PRO A 39 -4.62 -5.00 -6.36
N PHE A 40 -4.89 -6.29 -6.15
CA PHE A 40 -3.90 -7.37 -6.13
C PHE A 40 -3.99 -8.29 -7.35
N LYS A 41 -4.88 -7.97 -8.29
CA LYS A 41 -5.23 -8.84 -9.41
C LYS A 41 -4.65 -8.29 -10.72
N GLU A 42 -4.09 -9.19 -11.53
CA GLU A 42 -3.68 -8.88 -12.90
C GLU A 42 -4.22 -9.96 -13.84
N GLY A 43 -5.24 -9.64 -14.65
CA GLY A 43 -5.94 -10.62 -15.48
C GLY A 43 -6.50 -11.78 -14.64
N ASP A 44 -6.14 -13.02 -14.98
CA ASP A 44 -6.55 -14.22 -14.24
C ASP A 44 -5.58 -14.64 -13.13
N TYR A 45 -4.84 -13.69 -12.56
CA TYR A 45 -3.84 -13.95 -11.54
C TYR A 45 -3.99 -13.04 -10.33
N LEU A 46 -3.59 -13.54 -9.16
CA LEU A 46 -3.66 -12.82 -7.88
C LEU A 46 -2.29 -12.86 -7.19
N THR A 47 -1.86 -11.75 -6.58
CA THR A 47 -0.64 -11.76 -5.76
C THR A 47 -0.86 -12.55 -4.45
N PRO A 48 0.21 -13.10 -3.84
CA PRO A 48 0.12 -13.74 -2.53
C PRO A 48 -0.48 -12.86 -1.45
N ALA A 49 -0.21 -11.54 -1.49
CA ALA A 49 -0.81 -10.58 -0.57
C ALA A 49 -2.33 -10.48 -0.76
N GLY A 50 -2.82 -10.39 -2.00
CA GLY A 50 -4.25 -10.41 -2.29
C GLY A 50 -4.93 -11.70 -1.85
N LEU A 51 -4.23 -12.83 -1.96
CA LEU A 51 -4.73 -14.12 -1.50
C LEU A 51 -4.79 -14.18 0.03
N HIS A 52 -3.79 -13.65 0.73
CA HIS A 52 -3.81 -13.54 2.19
C HIS A 52 -4.99 -12.69 2.69
N VAL A 53 -5.20 -11.51 2.08
CA VAL A 53 -6.32 -10.62 2.39
C VAL A 53 -7.66 -11.32 2.17
N LEU A 54 -7.82 -12.01 1.04
CA LEU A 54 -9.02 -12.79 0.75
C LEU A 54 -9.25 -13.91 1.79
N ILE A 55 -8.20 -14.63 2.15
CA ILE A 55 -8.30 -15.75 3.09
C ILE A 55 -8.66 -15.27 4.51
N GLU A 56 -8.06 -14.18 5.00
CA GLU A 56 -8.43 -13.62 6.31
C GLU A 56 -9.88 -13.12 6.33
N LYS A 57 -10.36 -12.53 5.24
CA LYS A 57 -11.79 -12.20 5.09
C LYS A 57 -12.68 -13.45 5.19
N LEU A 58 -12.31 -14.53 4.53
CA LEU A 58 -13.04 -15.80 4.59
C LEU A 58 -12.97 -16.47 5.98
N CYS A 59 -11.87 -16.31 6.72
CA CYS A 59 -11.74 -16.73 8.11
C CYS A 59 -12.76 -16.03 9.01
N ILE A 60 -12.92 -14.72 8.85
CA ILE A 60 -13.89 -13.91 9.60
C ILE A 60 -15.32 -14.34 9.25
N GLU A 61 -15.62 -14.53 7.96
CA GLU A 61 -16.96 -14.92 7.50
C GLU A 61 -17.32 -16.37 7.84
N ASN A 62 -16.33 -17.25 7.96
CA ASN A 62 -16.54 -18.67 8.24
C ASN A 62 -15.57 -19.17 9.34
N PRO A 63 -15.81 -18.83 10.62
CA PRO A 63 -14.89 -19.17 11.72
C PRO A 63 -14.61 -20.67 11.86
N LYS A 64 -15.60 -21.52 11.54
CA LYS A 64 -15.46 -22.99 11.56
C LYS A 64 -14.42 -23.53 10.57
N LYS A 65 -14.10 -22.78 9.51
CA LYS A 65 -13.12 -23.14 8.47
C LYS A 65 -11.82 -22.34 8.58
N ALA A 66 -11.72 -21.40 9.53
CA ALA A 66 -10.58 -20.48 9.64
C ALA A 66 -9.23 -21.19 9.78
N ILE A 67 -9.16 -22.30 10.52
CA ILE A 67 -7.92 -23.08 10.67
C ILE A 67 -7.47 -23.65 9.31
N GLY A 68 -8.39 -24.21 8.52
CA GLY A 68 -8.06 -24.75 7.21
C GLY A 68 -7.64 -23.67 6.22
N TYR A 69 -8.29 -22.51 6.28
CA TYR A 69 -7.95 -21.34 5.48
C TYR A 69 -6.54 -20.81 5.81
N ARG A 70 -6.19 -20.70 7.10
CA ARG A 70 -4.84 -20.31 7.52
C ARG A 70 -3.78 -21.36 7.18
N ALA A 71 -4.11 -22.65 7.24
CA ALA A 71 -3.22 -23.72 6.79
C ALA A 71 -2.93 -23.64 5.28
N ALA A 72 -3.91 -23.25 4.46
CA ALA A 72 -3.71 -23.02 3.03
C ALA A 72 -2.71 -21.87 2.75
N ILE A 73 -2.72 -20.79 3.54
CA ILE A 73 -1.71 -19.72 3.45
C ILE A 73 -0.31 -20.30 3.67
N ALA A 74 -0.12 -21.13 4.70
CA ALA A 74 1.19 -21.71 5.00
C ALA A 74 1.71 -22.61 3.86
N ILE A 75 0.82 -23.37 3.21
CA ILE A 75 1.17 -24.19 2.03
C ILE A 75 1.59 -23.29 0.86
N ILE A 76 0.85 -22.22 0.59
CA ILE A 76 1.19 -21.26 -0.47
C ILE A 76 2.52 -20.56 -0.19
N SER A 77 2.75 -20.16 1.06
CA SER A 77 4.02 -19.58 1.49
C SER A 77 5.18 -20.56 1.36
N SER A 78 4.96 -21.84 1.65
CA SER A 78 5.96 -22.91 1.45
C SER A 78 6.26 -23.13 -0.04
N GLU A 79 5.23 -23.19 -0.89
CA GLU A 79 5.38 -23.27 -2.34
C GLU A 79 6.13 -22.06 -2.90
N LEU A 80 5.82 -20.84 -2.43
CA LEU A 80 6.57 -19.64 -2.82
C LEU A 80 8.02 -19.68 -2.31
N ALA A 81 8.24 -20.16 -1.09
CA ALA A 81 9.57 -20.27 -0.48
C ALA A 81 10.47 -21.29 -1.18
N ASN A 82 9.90 -22.38 -1.68
CA ASN A 82 10.61 -23.42 -2.44
C ASN A 82 10.87 -23.01 -3.90
N ASN A 83 10.48 -21.80 -4.31
CA ASN A 83 10.74 -21.25 -5.63
C ASN A 83 11.66 -20.01 -5.52
N PRO A 84 13.00 -20.18 -5.53
CA PRO A 84 13.96 -19.09 -5.33
C PRO A 84 13.76 -17.91 -6.29
N ASN A 85 13.35 -18.20 -7.54
CA ASN A 85 13.06 -17.18 -8.55
C ASN A 85 11.86 -16.29 -8.17
N LEU A 86 10.88 -16.79 -7.41
CA LEU A 86 9.74 -16.02 -6.92
C LEU A 86 10.13 -15.11 -5.75
N ILE A 87 11.03 -15.56 -4.87
CA ILE A 87 11.60 -14.72 -3.81
C ILE A 87 12.42 -13.58 -4.42
N VAL A 88 13.35 -13.92 -5.33
CA VAL A 88 14.18 -12.92 -6.03
C VAL A 88 13.31 -11.92 -6.79
N ALA A 89 12.29 -12.38 -7.49
CA ALA A 89 11.33 -11.50 -8.14
C ALA A 89 10.66 -10.58 -7.11
N THR A 90 10.07 -11.12 -6.04
CA THR A 90 9.40 -10.32 -4.99
C THR A 90 10.32 -9.23 -4.42
N LEU A 91 11.58 -9.56 -4.15
CA LEU A 91 12.59 -8.61 -3.68
C LEU A 91 12.89 -7.54 -4.75
N GLN A 92 13.00 -7.92 -6.01
CA GLN A 92 13.16 -6.99 -7.14
C GLN A 92 11.93 -6.11 -7.33
N GLY A 93 10.72 -6.64 -7.22
CA GLY A 93 9.47 -5.87 -7.31
C GLY A 93 9.30 -4.88 -6.16
N ALA A 94 9.69 -5.26 -4.94
CA ALA A 94 9.73 -4.36 -3.79
C ALA A 94 10.76 -3.24 -4.00
N ALA A 95 11.97 -3.59 -4.49
CA ALA A 95 13.02 -2.62 -4.80
C ALA A 95 12.59 -1.65 -5.90
N ASN A 96 12.00 -2.15 -7.00
CA ASN A 96 11.51 -1.31 -8.10
C ASN A 96 10.38 -0.37 -7.66
N LYS A 97 9.45 -0.85 -6.80
CA LYS A 97 8.38 0.01 -6.25
C LYS A 97 8.96 1.10 -5.35
N GLN A 98 9.94 0.77 -4.51
CA GLN A 98 10.62 1.76 -3.67
C GLN A 98 11.42 2.77 -4.49
N GLU A 99 12.06 2.32 -5.58
CA GLU A 99 12.75 3.19 -6.52
C GLU A 99 11.79 4.15 -7.24
N SER A 100 10.61 3.66 -7.67
CA SER A 100 9.55 4.51 -8.22
C SER A 100 9.14 5.62 -7.25
N VAL A 101 8.82 5.26 -6.00
CA VAL A 101 8.46 6.22 -4.94
C VAL A 101 9.56 7.26 -4.74
N HIS A 102 10.81 6.83 -4.57
CA HIS A 102 11.94 7.75 -4.38
C HIS A 102 12.17 8.65 -5.59
N LYS A 103 11.95 8.15 -6.81
CA LYS A 103 12.08 8.95 -8.03
C LYS A 103 11.02 10.05 -8.05
N THR A 104 9.74 9.72 -7.85
CA THR A 104 8.66 10.72 -7.81
C THR A 104 8.88 11.76 -6.71
N MET A 105 9.28 11.33 -5.52
CA MET A 105 9.59 12.26 -4.42
C MET A 105 10.72 13.23 -4.80
N ARG A 106 11.80 12.75 -5.44
CA ARG A 106 12.90 13.62 -5.89
C ARG A 106 12.46 14.61 -6.97
N GLU A 107 11.62 14.18 -7.91
CA GLU A 107 11.08 15.06 -8.95
C GLU A 107 10.30 16.22 -8.32
N ILE A 108 9.38 15.91 -7.39
CA ILE A 108 8.63 16.94 -6.65
C ILE A 108 9.55 17.83 -5.82
N GLN A 109 10.54 17.25 -5.13
CA GLN A 109 11.48 17.99 -4.30
C GLN A 109 12.32 18.99 -5.11
N ASN A 110 12.72 18.61 -6.33
CA ASN A 110 13.50 19.47 -7.22
C ASN A 110 12.67 20.61 -7.83
N ASP A 111 11.39 20.35 -8.11
CA ASP A 111 10.49 21.34 -8.71
C ASP A 111 9.89 22.31 -7.67
N ALA A 112 9.84 21.91 -6.40
CA ALA A 112 9.23 22.69 -5.34
C ALA A 112 10.12 23.87 -4.90
N LYS A 113 9.56 25.09 -4.96
CA LYS A 113 10.21 26.31 -4.46
C LYS A 113 9.74 26.76 -3.08
N TYR A 114 8.50 26.42 -2.74
CA TYR A 114 7.84 26.88 -1.52
C TYR A 114 7.15 25.70 -0.82
N CYS A 115 7.15 25.73 0.51
CA CYS A 115 6.34 24.83 1.31
C CYS A 115 4.85 25.03 1.01
N LEU A 116 4.16 23.93 0.72
CA LEU A 116 2.75 23.97 0.32
C LEU A 116 1.86 24.60 1.41
N LEU A 117 2.13 24.29 2.68
CA LEU A 117 1.29 24.72 3.81
C LEU A 117 1.59 26.14 4.28
N SER A 118 2.85 26.54 4.34
CA SER A 118 3.26 27.83 4.91
C SER A 118 3.69 28.88 3.88
N ASN A 119 3.84 28.49 2.61
CA ASN A 119 4.37 29.33 1.53
C ASN A 119 5.81 29.85 1.79
N VAL A 120 6.52 29.26 2.76
CA VAL A 120 7.92 29.58 3.05
C VAL A 120 8.83 29.01 1.97
N GLU A 121 9.77 29.81 1.47
CA GLU A 121 10.74 29.38 0.47
C GLU A 121 11.72 28.35 1.04
N PHE A 122 12.01 27.31 0.23
CA PHE A 122 13.01 26.31 0.58
C PHE A 122 14.43 26.84 0.39
N ASN A 123 15.29 26.59 1.37
CA ASN A 123 16.70 26.95 1.33
C ASN A 123 17.48 26.12 2.35
N LYS A 124 18.77 26.41 2.52
CA LYS A 124 19.64 25.69 3.47
C LYS A 124 19.13 25.67 4.91
N ASN A 125 18.39 26.70 5.32
CA ASN A 125 17.80 26.81 6.67
C ASN A 125 16.39 26.21 6.74
N ASN A 126 15.69 26.14 5.60
CA ASN A 126 14.36 25.52 5.45
C ASN A 126 14.42 24.39 4.41
N PRO A 127 14.96 23.22 4.77
CA PRO A 127 15.02 22.09 3.84
C PRO A 127 13.62 21.62 3.43
N CYS A 128 13.51 21.16 2.18
CA CYS A 128 12.30 20.58 1.62
C CYS A 128 12.25 19.08 1.91
N ASP A 129 11.22 18.65 2.62
CA ASP A 129 10.84 17.24 2.79
C ASP A 129 9.57 16.97 1.97
N ILE A 130 9.45 15.76 1.44
CA ILE A 130 8.22 15.32 0.76
C ILE A 130 7.40 14.46 1.72
N HIS A 131 6.12 14.83 1.85
CA HIS A 131 5.17 14.18 2.73
C HIS A 131 4.05 13.49 1.94
N HIS A 132 3.68 12.28 2.36
CA HIS A 132 2.53 11.54 1.85
C HIS A 132 1.24 12.01 2.52
N ILE A 133 0.26 12.51 1.75
CA ILE A 133 -1.03 12.98 2.27
C ILE A 133 -1.82 11.82 2.89
N GLU A 134 -2.03 10.76 2.11
CA GLU A 134 -2.43 9.45 2.64
C GLU A 134 -1.15 8.68 2.92
N GLY A 135 -0.96 8.24 4.17
CA GLY A 135 0.27 7.57 4.56
C GLY A 135 0.52 6.29 3.78
N GLN A 136 1.81 5.96 3.58
CA GLN A 136 2.22 4.81 2.78
C GLN A 136 1.72 3.48 3.35
N SER A 137 1.57 3.38 4.67
CA SER A 137 1.08 2.18 5.35
C SER A 137 -0.44 2.02 5.17
N GLU A 138 -1.16 3.14 5.14
CA GLU A 138 -2.61 3.23 5.08
C GLU A 138 -3.13 3.07 3.63
N ALA A 139 -2.42 3.65 2.65
CA ALA A 139 -2.78 3.62 1.24
C ALA A 139 -1.55 3.39 0.32
N PRO A 140 -0.96 2.19 0.32
CA PRO A 140 0.27 1.87 -0.40
C PRO A 140 0.15 1.94 -1.94
N GLU A 141 -1.06 1.99 -2.48
CA GLU A 141 -1.37 2.22 -3.90
C GLU A 141 -1.14 3.67 -4.36
N PHE A 142 -1.13 4.64 -3.44
CA PHE A 142 -0.88 6.05 -3.73
C PHE A 142 0.54 6.49 -3.36
N ALA A 143 1.43 5.55 -3.02
CA ALA A 143 2.77 5.86 -2.52
C ALA A 143 3.65 6.60 -3.54
N ASP A 144 3.45 6.37 -4.84
CA ASP A 144 4.15 7.02 -5.94
C ASP A 144 3.26 7.96 -6.78
N ASP A 145 2.02 8.23 -6.34
CA ASP A 145 1.14 9.21 -6.99
C ASP A 145 1.60 10.64 -6.65
N PRO A 146 2.00 11.46 -7.63
CA PRO A 146 2.39 12.85 -7.38
C PRO A 146 1.32 13.68 -6.66
N LYS A 147 0.03 13.34 -6.81
CA LYS A 147 -1.08 14.04 -6.14
C LYS A 147 -1.21 13.68 -4.66
N ASN A 148 -0.58 12.60 -4.23
CA ASN A 148 -0.52 12.18 -2.84
C ASN A 148 0.75 12.69 -2.13
N LEU A 149 1.58 13.48 -2.81
CA LEU A 149 2.87 13.94 -2.31
C LEU A 149 2.89 15.47 -2.25
N ILE A 150 3.32 16.02 -1.12
CA ILE A 150 3.40 17.48 -0.94
C ILE A 150 4.75 17.90 -0.38
N PRO A 151 5.31 19.05 -0.84
CA PRO A 151 6.54 19.59 -0.31
C PRO A 151 6.29 20.39 0.97
N LEU A 152 6.92 19.99 2.07
CA LEU A 152 6.84 20.63 3.38
C LEU A 152 8.24 21.08 3.84
N THR A 153 8.32 22.07 4.73
CA THR A 153 9.58 22.30 5.44
C THR A 153 9.81 21.16 6.43
N SER A 154 11.06 20.77 6.67
CA SER A 154 11.36 19.71 7.66
C SER A 154 10.88 20.04 9.07
N THR A 155 10.66 21.32 9.39
CA THR A 155 10.04 21.74 10.66
C THR A 155 8.56 21.38 10.71
N ILE A 156 7.79 21.74 9.67
CA ILE A 156 6.34 21.44 9.60
C ILE A 156 6.12 19.93 9.48
N HIS A 157 6.93 19.26 8.66
CA HIS A 157 6.86 17.82 8.46
C HIS A 157 7.03 17.07 9.79
N ARG A 158 8.08 17.39 10.57
CA ARG A 158 8.29 16.80 11.89
C ARG A 158 7.18 17.17 12.89
N ALA A 159 6.75 18.42 12.90
CA ALA A 159 5.69 18.88 13.79
C ALA A 159 4.36 18.12 13.55
N TYR A 160 4.01 17.87 12.29
CA TYR A 160 2.84 17.08 11.93
C TYR A 160 2.96 15.63 12.44
N HIS A 161 4.07 14.95 12.14
CA HIS A 161 4.26 13.57 12.60
C HIS A 161 4.28 13.44 14.13
N SER A 162 4.92 14.38 14.84
CA SER A 162 4.86 14.43 16.30
C SER A 162 3.42 14.59 16.79
N TRP A 163 2.67 15.54 16.21
CA TRP A 163 1.28 15.78 16.59
C TRP A 163 0.36 14.57 16.31
N VAL A 164 0.49 13.94 15.15
CA VAL A 164 -0.26 12.70 14.80
C VAL A 164 0.03 11.59 15.81
N ASN A 165 1.30 11.37 16.13
CA ASN A 165 1.71 10.33 17.07
C ASN A 165 1.22 10.61 18.50
N GLU A 166 1.35 11.86 18.97
CA GLU A 166 0.90 12.26 20.32
C GLU A 166 -0.62 12.12 20.51
N ASN A 167 -1.39 12.19 19.42
CA ASN A 167 -2.84 12.08 19.44
C ASN A 167 -3.35 10.71 18.97
N GLU A 168 -2.44 9.75 18.72
CA GLU A 168 -2.76 8.39 18.23
C GLU A 168 -3.67 8.40 16.97
N LEU A 169 -3.37 9.29 16.03
CA LEU A 169 -4.15 9.46 14.80
C LEU A 169 -3.51 8.75 13.61
N ASP A 170 -4.30 8.47 12.58
CA ASP A 170 -3.80 7.98 11.29
C ASP A 170 -3.30 9.13 10.40
N ILE A 171 -2.25 8.88 9.61
CA ILE A 171 -1.79 9.83 8.58
C ILE A 171 -2.77 9.78 7.41
N SER A 172 -3.55 10.84 7.27
CA SER A 172 -4.56 10.97 6.23
C SER A 172 -4.76 12.42 5.83
N ARG A 173 -5.40 12.63 4.69
CA ARG A 173 -5.82 13.98 4.25
C ARG A 173 -6.63 14.72 5.29
N ALA A 174 -7.50 14.02 6.03
CA ALA A 174 -8.34 14.62 7.04
C ALA A 174 -7.51 15.15 8.22
N THR A 175 -6.54 14.35 8.71
CA THR A 175 -5.70 14.75 9.84
C THR A 175 -4.70 15.83 9.44
N LEU A 176 -4.17 15.79 8.22
CA LEU A 176 -3.32 16.85 7.67
C LEU A 176 -4.08 18.18 7.53
N LYS A 177 -5.32 18.15 7.01
CA LYS A 177 -6.19 19.35 6.93
C LYS A 177 -6.50 19.93 8.31
N PHE A 178 -6.76 19.06 9.29
CA PHE A 178 -7.04 19.50 10.65
C PHE A 178 -5.80 20.15 11.28
N PHE A 179 -4.63 19.51 11.19
CA PHE A 179 -3.36 20.05 11.65
C PHE A 179 -3.07 21.41 11.01
N ALA A 180 -3.16 21.51 9.68
CA ALA A 180 -2.93 22.76 8.96
C ALA A 180 -3.88 23.87 9.45
N LYS A 181 -5.15 23.55 9.69
CA LYS A 181 -6.13 24.51 10.21
C LYS A 181 -5.78 25.01 11.61
N ILE A 182 -5.45 24.12 12.55
CA ILE A 182 -5.14 24.53 13.94
C ILE A 182 -3.82 25.28 14.06
N SER A 183 -2.88 25.03 13.14
CA SER A 183 -1.59 25.71 13.09
C SER A 183 -1.59 26.99 12.25
N GLY A 184 -2.73 27.39 11.68
CA GLY A 184 -2.85 28.61 10.86
C GLY A 184 -2.20 28.52 9.49
N TYR A 185 -2.05 27.32 8.94
CA TYR A 185 -1.52 27.07 7.60
C TYR A 185 -2.62 27.03 6.53
N ARG A 186 -2.19 27.05 5.26
CA ARG A 186 -3.08 26.89 4.10
C ARG A 186 -3.70 25.49 4.06
N THR A 187 -4.98 25.42 3.69
CA THR A 187 -5.72 24.15 3.55
C THR A 187 -6.36 23.97 2.17
N ASP A 188 -6.36 25.01 1.34
CA ASP A 188 -6.96 25.05 0.00
C ASP A 188 -6.19 24.19 -1.02
N LEU A 189 -4.95 23.85 -0.72
CA LEU A 189 -4.05 23.08 -1.57
C LEU A 189 -3.97 21.59 -1.19
N ILE A 190 -4.76 21.16 -0.20
CA ILE A 190 -4.83 19.78 0.32
C ILE A 190 -6.12 19.10 -0.17
#